data_AF-A0A1V6EFF4-F1
#
_entry.id   AF-A0A1V6EFF4-F1
#
_cell.length_a   1.000
_cell.length_b   1.000
_cell.length_c   1.000
_cell.angle_alpha   90.00
_cell.angle_beta   90.00
_cell.angle_gamma   90.00
#
_symmetry.space_group_name_H-M   'P 1'
#
loop_
_entity.id
_entity.type
_entity.pdbx_description
1 polymer ?
#
loop_
_entity_poly.entity_id
_entity_poly.type
_entity_poly.pdbx_seq_one_letter_code
_entity_poly.pdbx_strand_id
1 'polypeptide(L)'
;MGNKRKISFTIIIAAVVIVIVALLFIFRDSLFGNIDRFDATTFNSDIVIKRSDAQEPLNMPYRYSKVLMDNRLVYNEEIVGINISSVKYEVSDTGLSLYNYKDILKNGDSKEAKAVVDSIKYCKGVTTLSGIISDKEKSKITIYEGYTADLMIESLHHYVIIPSALSDYINEELPENEKVLFIMNPGTNGLAYFTIIGEYETKNKSDTLYLSYCGLSTVVLGGQKDISDHIDCMEIDVDEQADLTDFSYFLSKYFADVNVLSQYEKRINSFNEPYSYMFVNTVDIKAIDLTEEEGFEKNIITISRIDGKDKLEMSHVYADALVNDYYKYSQYITDLNISTGRKGVDLYNRPEFSNIPSYDFTIELGGDLGSEFVYCMKEQGEKWPCFHQAVTSITEIERMKKGCEITFYTDYTNKDLKEIRRDDFKESGLHMEGGIKGYAIIPATIHEATCNHRSIDYHVVYMVERGKAIDPLDPLRVGFKVIGYYELSEGTKEQVTDNKKVREYDKDGNEDEYDTIFITYTGHNEKYIKQSVKNEHIEAITIETRSDVDISELIKYLKKYFAPSDETAGYIGSKNELGLEYEYCFTVTNNMQ
;
A
#
# COMPACT_ATOMS: atom_id res chain seq x y z
N MET A 1 -35.58 18.64 18.16
CA MET A 1 -35.36 18.60 16.68
C MET A 1 -34.13 17.77 16.26
N GLY A 2 -33.62 16.84 17.08
CA GLY A 2 -32.39 16.08 16.76
C GLY A 2 -32.57 14.71 16.08
N ASN A 3 -33.74 14.06 16.21
CA ASN A 3 -33.90 12.68 15.73
C ASN A 3 -34.36 12.56 14.27
N LYS A 4 -35.07 13.56 13.73
CA LYS A 4 -35.53 13.51 12.33
C LYS A 4 -34.39 13.72 11.32
N ARG A 5 -33.34 14.47 11.67
CA ARG A 5 -32.18 14.69 10.78
C ARG A 5 -31.31 13.45 10.62
N LYS A 6 -31.04 12.70 11.70
CA LYS A 6 -30.28 11.44 11.63
C LYS A 6 -31.05 10.37 10.83
N ILE A 7 -32.34 10.19 11.11
CA ILE A 7 -33.18 9.23 10.38
C ILE A 7 -33.28 9.61 8.89
N SER A 8 -33.43 10.90 8.55
CA SER A 8 -33.43 11.33 7.14
C SER A 8 -32.08 11.12 6.46
N PHE A 9 -30.94 11.30 7.14
CA PHE A 9 -29.62 11.05 6.56
C PHE A 9 -29.38 9.57 6.30
N THR A 10 -29.76 8.68 7.23
CA THR A 10 -29.66 7.23 7.05
C THR A 10 -30.57 6.71 5.94
N ILE A 11 -31.77 7.28 5.79
CA ILE A 11 -32.68 6.93 4.68
C ILE A 11 -32.12 7.40 3.33
N ILE A 12 -31.47 8.57 3.27
CA ILE A 12 -30.83 9.07 2.04
C ILE A 12 -29.65 8.19 1.65
N ILE A 13 -28.78 7.80 2.60
CA ILE A 13 -27.66 6.90 2.34
C ILE A 13 -28.16 5.53 1.86
N ALA A 14 -29.16 4.95 2.55
CA ALA A 14 -29.75 3.68 2.13
C ALA A 14 -30.40 3.77 0.73
N ALA A 15 -31.07 4.89 0.42
CA ALA A 15 -31.64 5.11 -0.91
C ALA A 15 -30.56 5.27 -2.00
N VAL A 16 -29.44 5.93 -1.70
CA VAL A 16 -28.30 6.05 -2.63
C VAL A 16 -27.64 4.69 -2.87
N VAL A 17 -27.42 3.88 -1.82
CA VAL A 17 -26.88 2.52 -1.94
C VAL A 17 -27.83 1.63 -2.75
N ILE A 18 -29.15 1.70 -2.54
CA ILE A 18 -30.13 0.94 -3.33
C ILE A 18 -30.12 1.39 -4.79
N VAL A 19 -29.95 2.69 -5.07
CA VAL A 19 -29.87 3.21 -6.44
C VAL A 19 -28.57 2.78 -7.11
N ILE A 20 -27.44 2.73 -6.40
CA ILE A 20 -26.16 2.22 -6.91
C ILE A 20 -26.26 0.72 -7.20
N VAL A 21 -26.83 -0.08 -6.29
CA VAL A 21 -27.04 -1.52 -6.48
C VAL A 21 -28.03 -1.79 -7.62
N ALA A 22 -29.09 -0.99 -7.76
CA ALA A 22 -30.04 -1.11 -8.85
C ALA A 22 -29.44 -0.69 -10.20
N LEU A 23 -28.60 0.35 -10.24
CA LEU A 23 -27.84 0.73 -11.43
C LEU A 23 -26.85 -0.37 -11.81
N LEU A 24 -26.14 -0.96 -10.84
CA LEU A 24 -25.26 -2.11 -11.06
C LEU A 24 -26.02 -3.33 -11.62
N PHE A 25 -27.25 -3.59 -11.15
CA PHE A 25 -28.11 -4.64 -11.70
C PHE A 25 -28.62 -4.34 -13.11
N ILE A 26 -28.94 -3.08 -13.42
CA ILE A 26 -29.40 -2.66 -14.75
C ILE A 26 -28.25 -2.68 -15.77
N PHE A 27 -27.01 -2.37 -15.36
CA PHE A 27 -25.82 -2.49 -16.21
C PHE A 27 -25.33 -3.94 -16.37
N ARG A 28 -25.64 -4.84 -15.42
CA ARG A 28 -25.35 -6.27 -15.54
C ARG A 28 -26.03 -6.89 -16.77
N ASP A 29 -27.28 -6.52 -17.05
CA ASP A 29 -28.03 -7.05 -18.20
C ASP A 29 -27.58 -6.47 -19.55
N SER A 30 -26.99 -5.25 -19.59
CA SER A 30 -26.47 -4.68 -20.84
C SER A 30 -25.07 -5.16 -21.21
N LEU A 31 -24.33 -5.71 -20.25
CA LEU A 31 -22.99 -6.27 -20.46
C LEU A 31 -23.03 -7.73 -20.97
N PHE A 32 -24.15 -8.45 -20.83
CA PHE A 32 -24.22 -9.90 -21.10
C PHE A 32 -25.46 -10.34 -21.89
N GLY A 33 -25.61 -9.89 -23.15
CA GLY A 33 -26.71 -10.30 -24.04
C GLY A 33 -26.30 -10.60 -25.50
N ASN A 34 -26.40 -11.88 -25.88
CA ASN A 34 -26.06 -12.53 -27.17
C ASN A 34 -26.77 -12.01 -28.46
N ILE A 35 -26.15 -12.21 -29.65
CA ILE A 35 -26.63 -13.06 -30.79
C ILE A 35 -25.74 -12.95 -32.06
N ASP A 36 -25.21 -14.11 -32.47
CA ASP A 36 -24.83 -14.65 -33.79
C ASP A 36 -24.04 -13.82 -34.83
N ARG A 37 -22.72 -14.09 -34.91
CA ARG A 37 -21.90 -14.42 -36.11
C ARG A 37 -20.42 -14.07 -35.85
N PHE A 38 -19.58 -15.09 -35.67
CA PHE A 38 -18.18 -14.98 -35.22
C PHE A 38 -18.11 -14.17 -33.92
N ASP A 39 -18.31 -14.85 -32.78
CA ASP A 39 -18.38 -14.22 -31.46
C ASP A 39 -17.07 -13.50 -31.14
N ALA A 40 -17.07 -12.19 -31.36
CA ALA A 40 -16.10 -11.27 -30.80
C ALA A 40 -16.34 -11.26 -29.29
N THR A 41 -15.67 -12.17 -28.57
CA THR A 41 -15.78 -12.32 -27.12
C THR A 41 -15.42 -11.00 -26.45
N THR A 42 -16.41 -10.37 -25.81
CA THR A 42 -16.14 -9.46 -24.70
C THR A 42 -15.18 -10.16 -23.75
N PHE A 43 -14.16 -9.46 -23.27
CA PHE A 43 -13.23 -10.03 -22.29
C PHE A 43 -14.04 -10.52 -21.07
N ASN A 44 -13.73 -11.73 -20.57
CA ASN A 44 -14.43 -12.30 -19.41
C ASN A 44 -13.89 -11.63 -18.14
N SER A 45 -14.36 -10.42 -17.85
CA SER A 45 -13.80 -9.63 -16.76
C SER A 45 -14.39 -10.07 -15.42
N ASP A 46 -13.62 -10.77 -14.60
CA ASP A 46 -13.99 -11.09 -13.22
C ASP A 46 -13.69 -9.96 -12.25
N ILE A 47 -12.64 -9.18 -12.54
CA ILE A 47 -12.23 -8.01 -11.78
C ILE A 47 -12.10 -6.83 -12.73
N VAL A 48 -12.72 -5.71 -12.38
CA VAL A 48 -12.68 -4.46 -13.15
C VAL A 48 -12.16 -3.35 -12.25
N ILE A 49 -11.11 -2.65 -12.69
CA ILE A 49 -10.58 -1.50 -11.97
C ILE A 49 -11.32 -0.23 -12.41
N LYS A 50 -11.79 0.55 -11.43
CA LYS A 50 -12.56 1.78 -11.62
C LYS A 50 -11.99 2.91 -10.78
N ARG A 51 -12.39 4.14 -11.08
CA ARG A 51 -12.12 5.28 -10.20
C ARG A 51 -13.01 5.23 -8.97
N SER A 52 -12.45 5.51 -7.80
CA SER A 52 -13.20 5.54 -6.53
C SER A 52 -14.26 6.65 -6.51
N ASP A 53 -14.10 7.70 -7.30
CA ASP A 53 -15.06 8.80 -7.45
C ASP A 53 -16.15 8.55 -8.51
N ALA A 54 -16.18 7.34 -9.09
CA ALA A 54 -17.12 6.92 -10.13
C ALA A 54 -17.13 7.77 -11.40
N GLN A 55 -16.08 8.57 -11.65
CA GLN A 55 -15.93 9.29 -12.92
C GLN A 55 -15.37 8.37 -14.01
N GLU A 56 -15.66 8.74 -15.26
CA GLU A 56 -15.08 8.16 -16.47
C GLU A 56 -14.48 9.28 -17.33
N PRO A 57 -13.42 9.00 -18.11
CA PRO A 57 -12.70 7.72 -18.24
C PRO A 57 -11.76 7.41 -17.05
N LEU A 58 -11.19 6.21 -17.05
CA LEU A 58 -10.34 5.70 -15.96
C LEU A 58 -9.11 6.60 -15.70
N ASN A 59 -8.47 7.10 -16.75
CA ASN A 59 -7.32 8.02 -16.71
C ASN A 59 -6.31 7.66 -15.61
N MET A 60 -5.89 6.40 -15.58
CA MET A 60 -5.00 5.92 -14.52
C MET A 60 -3.53 6.02 -14.94
N PRO A 61 -2.62 6.44 -14.05
CA PRO A 61 -1.19 6.48 -14.34
C PRO A 61 -0.62 5.10 -14.71
N TYR A 62 0.35 5.08 -15.63
CA TYR A 62 0.96 3.85 -16.15
C TYR A 62 1.48 2.91 -15.06
N ARG A 63 2.07 3.45 -13.97
CA ARG A 63 2.60 2.67 -12.84
C ARG A 63 1.63 1.62 -12.27
N TYR A 64 0.32 1.89 -12.27
CA TYR A 64 -0.68 0.94 -11.76
C TYR A 64 -0.81 -0.30 -12.66
N SER A 65 -0.75 -0.12 -13.99
CA SER A 65 -0.69 -1.26 -14.90
C SER A 65 0.66 -1.96 -14.86
N LYS A 66 1.74 -1.19 -14.69
CA LYS A 66 3.10 -1.72 -14.67
C LYS A 66 3.28 -2.71 -13.52
N VAL A 67 2.79 -2.38 -12.31
CA VAL A 67 2.95 -3.28 -11.17
C VAL A 67 2.19 -4.59 -11.34
N LEU A 68 0.99 -4.56 -11.93
CA LEU A 68 0.25 -5.78 -12.28
C LEU A 68 1.00 -6.61 -13.32
N MET A 69 1.50 -5.97 -14.38
CA MET A 69 2.21 -6.65 -15.46
C MET A 69 3.56 -7.24 -15.01
N ASP A 70 4.30 -6.53 -14.16
CA ASP A 70 5.58 -7.00 -13.60
C ASP A 70 5.38 -8.19 -12.65
N ASN A 71 4.23 -8.27 -11.97
CA ASN A 71 3.88 -9.38 -11.05
C ASN A 71 3.00 -10.47 -11.67
N ARG A 72 2.68 -10.40 -12.97
CA ARG A 72 1.81 -11.38 -13.65
C ARG A 72 2.31 -12.82 -13.49
N LEU A 73 3.63 -13.01 -13.49
CA LEU A 73 4.23 -14.35 -13.34
C LEU A 73 4.20 -14.87 -11.90
N VAL A 74 4.09 -13.98 -10.91
CA VAL A 74 3.93 -14.37 -9.50
C VAL A 74 2.54 -14.93 -9.27
N TYR A 75 1.53 -14.38 -9.94
CA TYR A 75 0.11 -14.77 -9.84
C TYR A 75 -0.36 -15.54 -11.08
N ASN A 76 0.47 -16.45 -11.60
CA ASN A 76 0.19 -17.15 -12.85
C ASN A 76 -0.84 -18.29 -12.70
N GLU A 77 -1.13 -18.71 -11.48
CA GLU A 77 -2.20 -19.68 -11.18
C GLU A 77 -3.54 -18.97 -11.00
N GLU A 78 -3.53 -17.72 -10.55
CA GLU A 78 -4.72 -16.91 -10.28
C GLU A 78 -5.18 -16.10 -11.49
N ILE A 79 -4.26 -15.61 -12.33
CA ILE A 79 -4.57 -14.75 -13.48
C ILE A 79 -4.69 -15.58 -14.76
N VAL A 80 -5.89 -15.66 -15.33
CA VAL A 80 -6.16 -16.28 -16.63
C VAL A 80 -5.89 -15.28 -17.77
N GLY A 81 -6.29 -14.02 -17.58
CA GLY A 81 -6.16 -13.00 -18.62
C GLY A 81 -6.08 -11.59 -18.04
N ILE A 82 -5.50 -10.67 -18.81
CA ILE A 82 -5.44 -9.24 -18.47
C ILE A 82 -5.82 -8.43 -19.70
N ASN A 83 -6.85 -7.61 -19.58
CA ASN A 83 -7.27 -6.64 -20.58
C ASN A 83 -6.97 -5.21 -20.11
N ILE A 84 -5.89 -4.64 -20.65
CA ILE A 84 -5.50 -3.25 -20.43
C ILE A 84 -5.54 -2.53 -21.77
N SER A 85 -6.12 -1.34 -21.79
CA SER A 85 -6.05 -0.41 -22.91
C SER A 85 -5.50 0.93 -22.46
N SER A 86 -4.59 1.50 -23.25
CA SER A 86 -4.14 2.88 -23.04
C SER A 86 -5.20 3.87 -23.51
N VAL A 87 -5.06 5.14 -23.13
CA VAL A 87 -5.73 6.24 -23.82
C VAL A 87 -5.30 6.29 -25.29
N LYS A 88 -6.12 6.95 -26.12
CA LYS A 88 -5.83 7.13 -27.55
C LYS A 88 -4.85 8.30 -27.73
N TYR A 89 -3.70 8.04 -28.34
CA TYR A 89 -2.68 9.05 -28.63
C TYR A 89 -2.79 9.52 -30.08
N GLU A 90 -2.72 10.83 -30.28
CA GLU A 90 -2.70 11.41 -31.63
C GLU A 90 -1.32 11.19 -32.29
N VAL A 91 -1.35 10.77 -33.55
CA VAL A 91 -0.17 10.71 -34.41
C VAL A 91 0.10 12.09 -34.99
N SER A 92 1.23 12.67 -34.64
CA SER A 92 1.64 14.01 -35.08
C SER A 92 3.16 14.15 -35.09
N ASP A 93 3.66 15.13 -35.85
CA ASP A 93 5.10 15.40 -35.96
C ASP A 93 5.74 15.84 -34.63
N THR A 94 4.94 16.35 -33.68
CA THR A 94 5.38 16.82 -32.37
C THR A 94 5.10 15.83 -31.23
N GLY A 95 4.40 14.73 -31.52
CA GLY A 95 3.99 13.70 -30.55
C GLY A 95 4.44 12.31 -31.00
N LEU A 96 3.53 11.33 -30.96
CA LEU A 96 3.82 10.02 -31.55
C LEU A 96 3.87 10.14 -33.07
N SER A 97 4.91 9.61 -33.69
CA SER A 97 5.10 9.66 -35.14
C SER A 97 5.40 8.27 -35.70
N LEU A 98 4.80 7.96 -36.85
CA LEU A 98 5.13 6.77 -37.61
C LEU A 98 6.41 7.02 -38.42
N TYR A 99 7.43 6.23 -38.16
CA TYR A 99 8.73 6.32 -38.82
C TYR A 99 8.98 5.09 -39.71
N ASN A 100 9.87 5.25 -40.68
CA ASN A 100 10.32 4.22 -41.62
C ASN A 100 9.26 3.48 -42.45
N TYR A 101 8.04 4.01 -42.55
CA TYR A 101 6.97 3.37 -43.31
C TYR A 101 7.28 3.24 -44.82
N LYS A 102 8.24 4.00 -45.35
CA LYS A 102 8.59 3.96 -46.77
C LYS A 102 9.23 2.64 -47.20
N ASP A 103 10.00 2.03 -46.31
CA ASP A 103 10.75 0.81 -46.60
C ASP A 103 9.85 -0.43 -46.58
N ILE A 104 8.71 -0.35 -45.88
CA ILE A 104 7.75 -1.45 -45.76
C ILE A 104 6.59 -1.37 -46.76
N LEU A 105 6.31 -0.19 -47.32
CA LEU A 105 5.19 0.01 -48.23
C LEU A 105 5.64 -0.18 -49.68
N LYS A 106 4.83 -0.89 -50.46
CA LYS A 106 4.96 -0.95 -51.91
C LYS A 106 4.82 0.46 -52.49
N ASN A 107 5.87 0.95 -53.15
CA ASN A 107 5.97 2.33 -53.64
C ASN A 107 5.72 3.36 -52.51
N GLY A 108 6.42 3.24 -51.37
CA GLY A 108 6.25 4.11 -50.19
C GLY A 108 6.41 5.62 -50.42
N ASP A 109 7.02 6.04 -51.52
CA ASP A 109 7.11 7.46 -51.94
C ASP A 109 5.91 7.94 -52.80
N SER A 110 4.97 7.06 -53.14
CA SER A 110 3.78 7.41 -53.92
C SER A 110 2.80 8.29 -53.13
N LYS A 111 2.00 9.09 -53.85
CA LYS A 111 0.97 9.93 -53.22
C LYS A 111 -0.10 9.09 -52.54
N GLU A 112 -0.39 7.93 -53.11
CA GLU A 112 -1.38 6.98 -52.65
C GLU A 112 -0.93 6.33 -51.33
N ALA A 113 0.30 5.81 -51.27
CA ALA A 113 0.86 5.25 -50.03
C ALA A 113 0.92 6.31 -48.90
N LYS A 114 1.34 7.54 -49.24
CA LYS A 114 1.35 8.65 -48.28
C LYS A 114 -0.05 8.99 -47.78
N ALA A 115 -1.07 9.02 -48.66
CA ALA A 115 -2.44 9.33 -48.26
C ALA A 115 -3.02 8.29 -47.29
N VAL A 116 -2.65 7.02 -47.45
CA VAL A 116 -3.07 5.94 -46.52
C VAL A 116 -2.38 6.08 -45.17
N VAL A 117 -1.07 6.37 -45.14
CA VAL A 117 -0.37 6.66 -43.88
C VAL A 117 -0.93 7.90 -43.20
N ASP A 118 -1.17 8.98 -43.95
CA ASP A 118 -1.78 10.21 -43.43
C ASP A 118 -3.22 10.01 -42.94
N SER A 119 -3.89 8.91 -43.31
CA SER A 119 -5.22 8.54 -42.81
C SER A 119 -5.19 7.97 -41.39
N ILE A 120 -4.03 7.47 -40.94
CA ILE A 120 -3.80 7.02 -39.57
C ILE A 120 -3.62 8.24 -38.69
N LYS A 121 -4.57 8.45 -37.78
CA LYS A 121 -4.61 9.60 -36.86
C LYS A 121 -4.23 9.24 -35.44
N TYR A 122 -4.31 7.97 -35.07
CA TYR A 122 -4.19 7.57 -33.68
C TYR A 122 -3.39 6.28 -33.48
N CYS A 123 -2.81 6.16 -32.29
CA CYS A 123 -2.27 4.92 -31.74
C CYS A 123 -3.00 4.60 -30.43
N LYS A 124 -3.31 3.32 -30.19
CA LYS A 124 -3.85 2.82 -28.92
C LYS A 124 -3.13 1.53 -28.54
N GLY A 125 -2.71 1.43 -27.29
CA GLY A 125 -2.05 0.25 -26.74
C GLY A 125 -3.10 -0.69 -26.18
N VAL A 126 -3.03 -1.98 -26.52
CA VAL A 126 -3.96 -3.00 -26.04
C VAL A 126 -3.22 -4.29 -25.68
N THR A 127 -3.68 -5.00 -24.65
CA THR A 127 -3.18 -6.35 -24.33
C THR A 127 -4.01 -7.46 -24.96
N THR A 128 -5.25 -7.17 -25.37
CA THR A 128 -6.17 -8.15 -25.99
C THR A 128 -6.94 -7.54 -27.15
N LEU A 129 -7.59 -8.39 -27.94
CA LEU A 129 -8.43 -7.95 -29.07
C LEU A 129 -9.72 -7.25 -28.62
N SER A 130 -10.17 -7.45 -27.37
CA SER A 130 -11.37 -6.79 -26.86
C SER A 130 -11.21 -5.27 -26.85
N GLY A 131 -10.00 -4.75 -26.60
CA GLY A 131 -9.71 -3.31 -26.69
C GLY A 131 -9.98 -2.71 -28.07
N ILE A 132 -9.80 -3.49 -29.14
CA ILE A 132 -10.12 -3.09 -30.52
C ILE A 132 -11.63 -3.11 -30.75
N ILE A 133 -12.28 -4.18 -30.29
CA ILE A 133 -13.73 -4.37 -30.41
C ILE A 133 -14.48 -3.25 -29.68
N SER A 134 -14.03 -2.87 -28.48
CA SER A 134 -14.60 -1.78 -27.68
C SER A 134 -14.38 -0.39 -28.31
N ASP A 135 -13.25 -0.12 -28.96
CA ASP A 135 -12.99 1.19 -29.58
C ASP A 135 -13.68 1.37 -30.94
N LYS A 136 -13.94 0.28 -31.69
CA LYS A 136 -14.39 0.37 -33.10
C LYS A 136 -15.72 -0.26 -33.41
N GLU A 137 -16.33 -0.98 -32.48
CA GLU A 137 -17.64 -1.64 -32.56
C GLU A 137 -17.88 -2.47 -33.84
N LYS A 138 -18.20 -3.77 -33.72
CA LYS A 138 -18.46 -4.64 -34.88
C LYS A 138 -17.30 -4.67 -35.90
N SER A 139 -16.08 -4.72 -35.39
CA SER A 139 -14.86 -4.88 -36.19
C SER A 139 -14.59 -6.34 -36.49
N LYS A 140 -14.13 -6.64 -37.71
CA LYS A 140 -13.57 -7.94 -38.07
C LYS A 140 -12.06 -7.88 -37.94
N ILE A 141 -11.48 -8.71 -37.08
CA ILE A 141 -10.03 -8.79 -36.86
C ILE A 141 -9.52 -10.07 -37.52
N THR A 142 -8.42 -9.97 -38.28
CA THR A 142 -7.76 -11.10 -38.94
C THR A 142 -6.30 -11.13 -38.48
N ILE A 143 -5.90 -12.21 -37.80
CA ILE A 143 -4.51 -12.47 -37.43
C ILE A 143 -3.85 -13.25 -38.55
N TYR A 144 -2.64 -12.86 -38.92
CA TYR A 144 -1.88 -13.49 -40.00
C TYR A 144 -1.36 -14.86 -39.59
N GLU A 145 -1.12 -15.72 -40.59
CA GLU A 145 -0.66 -17.09 -40.37
C GLU A 145 0.65 -17.10 -39.58
N GLY A 146 0.74 -17.96 -38.56
CA GLY A 146 1.91 -18.08 -37.69
C GLY A 146 1.90 -17.17 -36.45
N TYR A 147 0.91 -16.28 -36.32
CA TYR A 147 0.75 -15.42 -35.14
C TYR A 147 -0.50 -15.78 -34.32
N THR A 148 -0.52 -15.34 -33.06
CA THR A 148 -1.67 -15.48 -32.15
C THR A 148 -1.98 -14.14 -31.47
N ALA A 149 -3.21 -14.00 -30.97
CA ALA A 149 -3.65 -12.79 -30.26
C ALA A 149 -2.88 -12.57 -28.94
N ASP A 150 -2.41 -13.63 -28.30
CA ASP A 150 -1.68 -13.60 -27.02
C ASP A 150 -0.35 -12.83 -27.12
N LEU A 151 0.15 -12.61 -28.34
CA LEU A 151 1.32 -11.76 -28.57
C LEU A 151 1.09 -10.31 -28.12
N MET A 152 -0.16 -9.83 -28.10
CA MET A 152 -0.48 -8.46 -27.71
C MET A 152 -0.18 -8.14 -26.23
N ILE A 153 -0.14 -9.14 -25.35
CA ILE A 153 0.21 -8.99 -23.94
C ILE A 153 1.71 -9.20 -23.66
N GLU A 154 2.50 -9.66 -24.64
CA GLU A 154 3.94 -9.87 -24.46
C GLU A 154 4.71 -8.56 -24.24
N SER A 155 5.79 -8.64 -23.45
CA SER A 155 6.63 -7.48 -23.09
C SER A 155 7.97 -7.42 -23.81
N LEU A 156 8.48 -8.55 -24.33
CA LEU A 156 9.82 -8.63 -24.93
C LEU A 156 9.85 -8.21 -26.41
N HIS A 157 8.77 -8.48 -27.12
CA HIS A 157 8.57 -8.09 -28.51
C HIS A 157 7.32 -7.22 -28.61
N HIS A 158 7.24 -6.39 -29.64
CA HIS A 158 6.12 -5.49 -29.83
C HIS A 158 5.43 -5.77 -31.15
N TYR A 159 4.10 -5.69 -31.13
CA TYR A 159 3.26 -6.14 -32.22
C TYR A 159 2.20 -5.10 -32.53
N VAL A 160 1.70 -5.11 -33.75
CA VAL A 160 0.67 -4.16 -34.21
C VAL A 160 -0.39 -4.85 -35.05
N ILE A 161 -1.64 -4.45 -34.82
CA ILE A 161 -2.77 -4.74 -35.69
C ILE A 161 -3.13 -3.45 -36.41
N ILE A 162 -3.06 -3.49 -37.74
CA ILE A 162 -3.19 -2.32 -38.60
C ILE A 162 -4.62 -2.21 -39.17
N PRO A 163 -5.07 -1.03 -39.61
CA PRO A 163 -6.28 -0.96 -40.42
C PRO A 163 -6.07 -1.68 -41.76
N SER A 164 -7.05 -2.45 -42.22
CA SER A 164 -6.96 -3.23 -43.48
C SER A 164 -6.59 -2.38 -44.70
N ALA A 165 -6.99 -1.10 -44.72
CA ALA A 165 -6.62 -0.15 -45.76
C ALA A 165 -5.09 0.06 -45.90
N LEU A 166 -4.31 -0.16 -44.83
CA LEU A 166 -2.85 -0.12 -44.88
C LEU A 166 -2.25 -1.43 -45.41
N SER A 167 -2.92 -2.56 -45.18
CA SER A 167 -2.45 -3.90 -45.54
C SER A 167 -2.20 -4.05 -47.04
N ASP A 168 -3.11 -3.52 -47.87
CA ASP A 168 -3.00 -3.51 -49.34
C ASP A 168 -1.73 -2.82 -49.87
N TYR A 169 -1.09 -2.00 -49.04
CA TYR A 169 0.11 -1.25 -49.38
C TYR A 169 1.38 -1.85 -48.79
N ILE A 170 1.31 -2.88 -47.95
CA ILE A 170 2.49 -3.57 -47.42
C ILE A 170 3.18 -4.34 -48.55
N ASN A 171 4.51 -4.26 -48.60
CA ASN A 171 5.29 -4.98 -49.61
C ASN A 171 5.27 -6.49 -49.33
N GLU A 172 4.55 -7.26 -50.16
CA GLU A 172 4.45 -8.72 -50.08
C GLU A 172 5.78 -9.45 -50.30
N GLU A 173 6.77 -8.79 -50.93
CA GLU A 173 8.11 -9.39 -51.14
C GLU A 173 8.97 -9.39 -49.87
N LEU A 174 8.58 -8.63 -48.84
CA LEU A 174 9.30 -8.62 -47.57
C LEU A 174 9.01 -9.88 -46.75
N PRO A 175 10.03 -10.48 -46.11
CA PRO A 175 9.83 -11.48 -45.07
C PRO A 175 8.91 -10.95 -43.96
N GLU A 176 8.08 -11.82 -43.37
CA GLU A 176 7.14 -11.42 -42.31
C GLU A 176 7.82 -10.72 -41.12
N ASN A 177 9.03 -11.16 -40.75
CA ASN A 177 9.83 -10.54 -39.69
C ASN A 177 10.42 -9.17 -40.05
N GLU A 178 10.34 -8.75 -41.31
CA GLU A 178 10.77 -7.43 -41.80
C GLU A 178 9.60 -6.46 -42.00
N LYS A 179 8.35 -6.92 -41.88
CA LYS A 179 7.14 -6.09 -41.93
C LYS A 179 6.90 -5.40 -40.57
N VAL A 180 7.76 -4.43 -40.27
CA VAL A 180 7.79 -3.71 -38.97
C VAL A 180 7.49 -2.22 -39.12
N LEU A 181 6.64 -1.69 -38.23
CA LEU A 181 6.38 -0.26 -38.09
C LEU A 181 7.22 0.33 -36.96
N PHE A 182 7.83 1.50 -37.17
CA PHE A 182 8.53 2.21 -36.08
C PHE A 182 7.64 3.32 -35.54
N ILE A 183 7.45 3.35 -34.22
CA ILE A 183 6.80 4.47 -33.54
C ILE A 183 7.86 5.20 -32.71
N MET A 184 7.95 6.51 -32.92
CA MET A 184 8.86 7.38 -32.20
C MET A 184 8.08 8.46 -31.45
N ASN A 185 8.53 8.76 -30.24
CA ASN A 185 8.09 9.92 -29.47
C ASN A 185 9.29 10.87 -29.26
N PRO A 186 9.46 11.91 -30.10
CA PRO A 186 10.54 12.88 -29.93
C PRO A 186 10.47 13.63 -28.60
N GLY A 187 9.27 13.78 -28.03
CA GLY A 187 9.08 14.49 -26.76
C GLY A 187 9.65 13.75 -25.55
N THR A 188 9.69 12.42 -25.59
CA THR A 188 10.20 11.58 -24.49
C THR A 188 11.44 10.77 -24.86
N ASN A 189 11.92 10.90 -26.10
CA ASN A 189 12.97 10.09 -26.72
C ASN A 189 12.65 8.58 -26.73
N GLY A 190 11.37 8.22 -26.78
CA GLY A 190 10.92 6.84 -26.91
C GLY A 190 10.95 6.37 -28.36
N LEU A 191 11.36 5.12 -28.59
CA LEU A 191 11.37 4.48 -29.90
C LEU A 191 11.16 2.97 -29.74
N ALA A 192 10.24 2.40 -30.52
CA ALA A 192 10.06 0.96 -30.63
C ALA A 192 9.64 0.58 -32.05
N TYR A 193 9.97 -0.65 -32.44
CA TYR A 193 9.48 -1.28 -33.66
C TYR A 193 8.40 -2.28 -33.31
N PHE A 194 7.41 -2.41 -34.18
CA PHE A 194 6.23 -3.25 -33.99
C PHE A 194 6.04 -4.13 -35.22
N THR A 195 6.11 -5.45 -35.02
CA THR A 195 5.83 -6.42 -36.08
C THR A 195 4.35 -6.46 -36.39
N ILE A 196 3.98 -6.36 -37.66
CA ILE A 196 2.58 -6.44 -38.09
C ILE A 196 2.12 -7.89 -37.98
N ILE A 197 1.14 -8.17 -37.13
CA ILE A 197 0.63 -9.54 -36.89
C ILE A 197 -0.80 -9.75 -37.39
N GLY A 198 -1.46 -8.69 -37.85
CA GLY A 198 -2.82 -8.77 -38.31
C GLY A 198 -3.40 -7.43 -38.71
N GLU A 199 -4.68 -7.47 -39.07
CA GLU A 199 -5.43 -6.31 -39.52
C GLU A 199 -6.85 -6.30 -38.95
N TYR A 200 -7.48 -5.12 -38.97
CA TYR A 200 -8.90 -4.97 -38.68
C TYR A 200 -9.65 -4.23 -39.78
N GLU A 201 -10.89 -4.65 -39.99
CA GLU A 201 -11.87 -4.02 -40.86
C GLU A 201 -13.05 -3.53 -40.01
N THR A 202 -13.47 -2.28 -40.22
CA THR A 202 -14.61 -1.68 -39.51
C THR A 202 -15.44 -0.82 -40.46
N LYS A 203 -16.72 -0.65 -40.13
CA LYS A 203 -17.60 0.33 -40.79
C LYS A 203 -17.34 1.77 -40.31
N ASN A 204 -16.67 1.91 -39.18
CA ASN A 204 -16.24 3.19 -38.62
C ASN A 204 -14.94 3.66 -39.29
N LYS A 205 -14.36 4.77 -38.80
CA LYS A 205 -13.09 5.25 -39.33
C LYS A 205 -11.95 4.27 -39.00
N SER A 206 -11.25 3.85 -40.05
CA SER A 206 -10.02 3.02 -39.98
C SER A 206 -8.79 3.91 -39.82
N ASP A 207 -8.67 4.59 -38.67
CA ASP A 207 -7.67 5.64 -38.41
C ASP A 207 -6.75 5.36 -37.21
N THR A 208 -6.83 4.16 -36.62
CA THR A 208 -6.06 3.79 -35.41
C THR A 208 -5.11 2.64 -35.69
N LEU A 209 -3.86 2.73 -35.22
CA LEU A 209 -2.96 1.58 -35.01
C LEU A 209 -3.18 0.99 -33.62
N TYR A 210 -3.43 -0.31 -33.53
CA TYR A 210 -3.50 -1.01 -32.25
C TYR A 210 -2.19 -1.72 -31.97
N LEU A 211 -1.44 -1.17 -31.02
CA LEU A 211 -0.10 -1.59 -30.65
C LEU A 211 -0.18 -2.49 -29.42
N SER A 212 0.76 -3.42 -29.25
CA SER A 212 0.89 -4.13 -27.97
C SER A 212 1.12 -3.11 -26.85
N TYR A 213 0.36 -3.26 -25.76
CA TYR A 213 0.30 -2.26 -24.69
C TYR A 213 1.68 -1.89 -24.15
N CYS A 214 2.48 -2.88 -23.77
CA CYS A 214 3.84 -2.70 -23.26
C CYS A 214 4.75 -1.94 -24.24
N GLY A 215 4.62 -2.21 -25.54
CA GLY A 215 5.41 -1.53 -26.56
C GLY A 215 5.04 -0.06 -26.68
N LEU A 216 3.74 0.26 -26.76
CA LEU A 216 3.31 1.66 -26.78
C LEU A 216 3.68 2.39 -25.49
N SER A 217 3.43 1.79 -24.33
CA SER A 217 3.79 2.40 -23.04
C SER A 217 5.27 2.71 -22.96
N THR A 218 6.14 1.83 -23.48
CA THR A 218 7.60 2.06 -23.56
C THR A 218 7.94 3.29 -24.41
N VAL A 219 7.29 3.44 -25.57
CA VAL A 219 7.50 4.61 -26.45
C VAL A 219 6.98 5.90 -25.83
N VAL A 220 5.82 5.86 -25.18
CA VAL A 220 5.25 7.04 -24.52
C VAL A 220 6.12 7.44 -23.33
N LEU A 221 6.49 6.48 -22.48
CA LEU A 221 7.32 6.69 -21.29
C LEU A 221 8.69 7.28 -21.65
N GLY A 222 9.38 6.66 -22.60
CA GLY A 222 10.75 7.05 -22.99
C GLY A 222 11.66 7.16 -21.76
N GLY A 223 12.27 8.34 -21.56
CA GLY A 223 13.11 8.62 -20.38
C GLY A 223 12.38 9.04 -19.10
N GLN A 224 11.04 9.03 -19.07
CA GLN A 224 10.26 9.45 -17.92
C GLN A 224 10.12 8.34 -16.87
N LYS A 225 9.75 8.71 -15.63
CA LYS A 225 9.51 7.74 -14.54
C LYS A 225 8.11 7.12 -14.56
N ASP A 226 7.12 7.81 -15.14
CA ASP A 226 5.72 7.37 -15.24
C ASP A 226 4.98 8.21 -16.29
N ILE A 227 3.78 7.78 -16.67
CA ILE A 227 2.89 8.48 -17.60
C ILE A 227 1.57 8.77 -16.87
N SER A 228 1.23 10.05 -16.72
CA SER A 228 -0.08 10.47 -16.21
C SER A 228 -1.20 10.15 -17.21
N ASP A 229 -2.40 9.82 -16.70
CA ASP A 229 -3.61 9.60 -17.50
C ASP A 229 -3.41 8.63 -18.68
N HIS A 230 -2.72 7.52 -18.45
CA HIS A 230 -2.29 6.61 -19.50
C HIS A 230 -3.28 5.47 -19.77
N ILE A 231 -3.92 4.95 -18.73
CA ILE A 231 -4.76 3.75 -18.79
C ILE A 231 -6.22 4.16 -18.87
N ASP A 232 -6.91 3.64 -19.88
CA ASP A 232 -8.32 3.89 -20.18
C ASP A 232 -9.21 2.74 -19.68
N CYS A 233 -8.66 1.51 -19.65
CA CYS A 233 -9.34 0.30 -19.18
C CYS A 233 -8.32 -0.64 -18.53
N MET A 234 -8.70 -1.28 -17.42
CA MET A 234 -7.97 -2.37 -16.79
C MET A 234 -8.94 -3.38 -16.18
N GLU A 235 -8.90 -4.59 -16.72
CA GLU A 235 -9.76 -5.73 -16.37
C GLU A 235 -8.91 -6.99 -16.27
N ILE A 236 -9.31 -7.89 -15.38
CA ILE A 236 -8.58 -9.12 -15.05
C ILE A 236 -9.59 -10.27 -15.04
N ASP A 237 -9.25 -11.35 -15.72
CA ASP A 237 -9.94 -12.64 -15.73
C ASP A 237 -9.15 -13.56 -14.81
N VAL A 238 -9.80 -14.20 -13.85
CA VAL A 238 -9.13 -15.00 -12.81
C VAL A 238 -9.59 -16.45 -12.86
N ASP A 239 -8.77 -17.37 -12.35
CA ASP A 239 -9.22 -18.75 -12.17
C ASP A 239 -10.11 -18.82 -10.91
N GLU A 240 -11.43 -18.94 -11.10
CA GLU A 240 -12.40 -19.09 -10.00
C GLU A 240 -12.13 -20.32 -9.11
N GLN A 241 -11.32 -21.30 -9.57
CA GLN A 241 -10.93 -22.47 -8.79
C GLN A 241 -9.65 -22.26 -7.99
N ALA A 242 -8.89 -21.19 -8.24
CA ALA A 242 -7.66 -20.89 -7.52
C ALA A 242 -7.93 -20.23 -6.15
N ASP A 243 -6.94 -20.29 -5.26
CA ASP A 243 -6.97 -19.52 -4.01
C ASP A 243 -6.55 -18.07 -4.30
N LEU A 244 -7.53 -17.17 -4.35
CA LEU A 244 -7.31 -15.76 -4.67
C LEU A 244 -6.86 -14.92 -3.47
N THR A 245 -6.55 -15.53 -2.31
CA THR A 245 -6.23 -14.80 -1.08
C THR A 245 -5.04 -13.87 -1.27
N ASP A 246 -3.88 -14.38 -1.70
CA ASP A 246 -2.66 -13.57 -1.85
C ASP A 246 -2.81 -12.51 -2.96
N PHE A 247 -3.54 -12.84 -4.03
CA PHE A 247 -3.85 -11.90 -5.10
C PHE A 247 -4.76 -10.75 -4.62
N SER A 248 -5.73 -11.03 -3.75
CA SER A 248 -6.58 -10.00 -3.14
C SER A 248 -5.77 -9.04 -2.26
N TYR A 249 -4.83 -9.56 -1.46
CA TYR A 249 -3.90 -8.74 -0.69
C TYR A 249 -3.02 -7.88 -1.59
N PHE A 250 -2.53 -8.43 -2.70
CA PHE A 250 -1.79 -7.67 -3.71
C PHE A 250 -2.60 -6.52 -4.30
N LEU A 251 -3.83 -6.78 -4.75
CA LEU A 251 -4.71 -5.73 -5.29
C LEU A 251 -4.97 -4.64 -4.25
N SER A 252 -5.21 -5.03 -2.99
CA SER A 252 -5.52 -4.11 -1.90
C SER A 252 -4.39 -3.10 -1.57
N LYS A 253 -3.14 -3.42 -1.95
CA LYS A 253 -2.01 -2.49 -1.81
C LYS A 253 -2.10 -1.29 -2.75
N TYR A 254 -2.80 -1.42 -3.87
CA TYR A 254 -2.88 -0.39 -4.91
C TYR A 254 -4.30 0.15 -5.14
N PHE A 255 -5.31 -0.70 -4.95
CA PHE A 255 -6.72 -0.43 -5.26
C PHE A 255 -7.58 -0.69 -4.02
N ALA A 256 -8.58 0.16 -3.78
CA ALA A 256 -9.54 -0.08 -2.71
C ALA A 256 -10.51 -1.20 -3.10
N ASP A 257 -10.95 -1.99 -2.13
CA ASP A 257 -12.05 -2.94 -2.35
C ASP A 257 -13.39 -2.18 -2.33
N VAL A 258 -14.18 -2.29 -3.40
CA VAL A 258 -15.49 -1.63 -3.51
C VAL A 258 -16.45 -2.03 -2.38
N ASN A 259 -16.36 -3.27 -1.87
CA ASN A 259 -17.27 -3.81 -0.87
C ASN A 259 -17.06 -3.18 0.51
N VAL A 260 -15.86 -2.64 0.75
CA VAL A 260 -15.46 -2.03 2.02
C VAL A 260 -14.74 -0.69 1.82
N LEU A 261 -15.13 0.07 0.79
CA LEU A 261 -14.47 1.31 0.34
C LEU A 261 -14.25 2.32 1.49
N SER A 262 -15.18 2.42 2.44
CA SER A 262 -15.06 3.31 3.61
C SER A 262 -13.83 3.00 4.48
N GLN A 263 -13.34 1.77 4.48
CA GLN A 263 -12.15 1.37 5.24
C GLN A 263 -10.85 1.89 4.61
N TYR A 264 -10.89 2.35 3.34
CA TYR A 264 -9.75 2.89 2.59
C TYR A 264 -9.70 4.42 2.55
N GLU A 265 -10.76 5.12 2.96
CA GLU A 265 -10.92 6.59 2.79
C GLU A 265 -9.74 7.41 3.33
N LYS A 266 -9.14 6.98 4.45
CA LYS A 266 -8.03 7.67 5.10
C LYS A 266 -6.68 6.99 4.88
N ARG A 267 -6.63 5.88 4.14
CA ARG A 267 -5.41 5.08 3.97
C ARG A 267 -4.58 5.58 2.80
N ILE A 268 -3.28 5.27 2.84
CA ILE A 268 -2.33 5.56 1.78
C ILE A 268 -1.93 4.26 1.09
N ASN A 269 -1.97 4.22 -0.24
CA ASN A 269 -1.61 3.04 -1.02
C ASN A 269 -0.08 2.87 -1.17
N SER A 270 0.35 1.77 -1.79
CA SER A 270 1.76 1.47 -2.01
C SER A 270 2.51 2.52 -2.85
N PHE A 271 1.80 3.37 -3.61
CA PHE A 271 2.40 4.48 -4.35
C PHE A 271 2.51 5.78 -3.54
N ASN A 272 2.26 5.73 -2.22
CA ASN A 272 2.26 6.88 -1.32
C ASN A 272 1.15 7.90 -1.65
N GLU A 273 -0.01 7.41 -2.11
CA GLU A 273 -1.15 8.23 -2.52
C GLU A 273 -2.46 7.76 -1.87
N PRO A 274 -3.47 8.63 -1.72
CA PRO A 274 -4.82 8.19 -1.41
C PRO A 274 -5.36 7.22 -2.47
N TYR A 275 -6.26 6.33 -2.03
CA TYR A 275 -6.90 5.34 -2.91
C TYR A 275 -7.87 5.96 -3.92
N SER A 276 -7.33 6.41 -5.05
CA SER A 276 -8.09 7.02 -6.15
C SER A 276 -8.79 6.01 -7.07
N TYR A 277 -8.42 4.72 -6.93
CA TYR A 277 -8.92 3.62 -7.75
C TYR A 277 -9.37 2.46 -6.88
N MET A 278 -10.37 1.73 -7.35
CA MET A 278 -10.97 0.57 -6.68
C MET A 278 -11.10 -0.61 -7.62
N PHE A 279 -11.07 -1.83 -7.07
CA PHE A 279 -11.39 -3.04 -7.81
C PHE A 279 -12.83 -3.49 -7.50
N VAL A 280 -13.57 -3.83 -8.54
CA VAL A 280 -14.91 -4.41 -8.47
C VAL A 280 -14.80 -5.84 -8.97
N ASN A 281 -15.23 -6.81 -8.18
CA ASN A 281 -15.16 -8.23 -8.54
C ASN A 281 -16.56 -8.86 -8.68
N THR A 282 -16.69 -9.83 -9.58
CA THR A 282 -17.85 -10.71 -9.72
C THR A 282 -17.63 -12.10 -9.13
N VAL A 283 -16.38 -12.41 -8.81
CA VAL A 283 -15.95 -13.59 -8.06
C VAL A 283 -16.05 -13.30 -6.56
N ASP A 284 -16.45 -14.26 -5.73
CA ASP A 284 -16.64 -14.07 -4.28
C ASP A 284 -15.31 -13.92 -3.51
N ILE A 285 -14.43 -12.99 -3.94
CA ILE A 285 -13.23 -12.60 -3.21
C ILE A 285 -13.67 -11.98 -1.89
N LYS A 286 -13.22 -12.57 -0.78
CA LYS A 286 -13.52 -12.04 0.55
C LYS A 286 -12.83 -10.70 0.73
N ALA A 287 -13.61 -9.69 1.09
CA ALA A 287 -13.08 -8.39 1.47
C ALA A 287 -12.10 -8.55 2.62
N ILE A 288 -10.97 -7.86 2.52
CA ILE A 288 -9.99 -7.77 3.61
C ILE A 288 -10.59 -6.83 4.66
N ASP A 289 -10.80 -7.35 5.87
CA ASP A 289 -11.29 -6.54 6.97
C ASP A 289 -10.14 -5.72 7.56
N LEU A 290 -10.18 -4.42 7.29
CA LEU A 290 -9.23 -3.42 7.76
C LEU A 290 -9.78 -2.60 8.94
N THR A 291 -10.94 -2.99 9.48
CA THR A 291 -11.50 -2.32 10.66
C THR A 291 -10.74 -2.70 11.92
N GLU A 292 -10.57 -1.73 12.80
CA GLU A 292 -10.22 -2.01 14.19
C GLU A 292 -11.41 -2.70 14.85
N GLU A 293 -11.13 -3.68 15.70
CA GLU A 293 -12.15 -4.45 16.41
C GLU A 293 -12.87 -3.54 17.43
N GLU A 294 -14.02 -2.99 17.02
CA GLU A 294 -14.86 -2.09 17.81
C GLU A 294 -16.29 -2.63 18.03
N GLY A 295 -16.97 -2.11 19.05
CA GLY A 295 -18.42 -2.33 19.24
C GLY A 295 -18.82 -3.60 19.99
N PHE A 296 -17.90 -4.25 20.70
CA PHE A 296 -18.16 -5.37 21.61
C PHE A 296 -17.70 -5.05 23.04
N GLU A 297 -18.30 -5.73 24.02
CA GLU A 297 -17.85 -5.69 25.40
C GLU A 297 -16.46 -6.33 25.53
N LYS A 298 -15.56 -5.67 26.26
CA LYS A 298 -14.17 -6.12 26.42
C LYS A 298 -13.92 -6.64 27.82
N ASN A 299 -13.11 -7.69 27.93
CA ASN A 299 -12.39 -7.97 29.17
C ASN A 299 -11.04 -7.28 29.12
N ILE A 300 -10.66 -6.63 30.21
CA ILE A 300 -9.34 -6.03 30.38
C ILE A 300 -8.56 -6.85 31.39
N ILE A 301 -7.43 -7.40 30.95
CA ILE A 301 -6.45 -8.05 31.81
C ILE A 301 -5.35 -7.04 32.11
N THR A 302 -5.21 -6.68 33.38
CA THR A 302 -4.17 -5.74 33.85
C THR A 302 -3.12 -6.51 34.65
N ILE A 303 -1.84 -6.25 34.37
CA ILE A 303 -0.73 -6.80 35.15
C ILE A 303 -0.29 -5.79 36.23
N SER A 304 -0.17 -6.26 37.46
CA SER A 304 0.22 -5.46 38.63
C SER A 304 1.23 -6.20 39.51
N ARG A 305 1.80 -5.52 40.50
CA ARG A 305 2.72 -6.14 41.46
C ARG A 305 1.98 -6.80 42.61
N ILE A 306 2.44 -7.99 43.02
CA ILE A 306 1.91 -8.71 44.19
C ILE A 306 2.19 -7.92 45.48
N ASP A 307 3.30 -7.19 45.54
CA ASP A 307 3.67 -6.34 46.68
C ASP A 307 2.85 -5.04 46.81
N GLY A 308 1.92 -4.80 45.87
CA GLY A 308 1.00 -3.66 45.88
C GLY A 308 1.65 -2.32 45.53
N LYS A 309 2.90 -2.30 45.05
CA LYS A 309 3.52 -1.07 44.55
C LYS A 309 2.91 -0.66 43.20
N ASP A 310 2.67 0.64 43.04
CA ASP A 310 2.01 1.20 41.86
C ASP A 310 2.84 1.09 40.58
N LYS A 311 4.17 1.23 40.67
CA LYS A 311 5.07 1.14 39.51
C LYS A 311 5.41 -0.31 39.22
N LEU A 312 5.15 -0.77 38.01
CA LEU A 312 5.41 -2.16 37.62
C LEU A 312 6.91 -2.48 37.70
N GLU A 313 7.78 -1.64 37.14
CA GLU A 313 9.24 -1.81 37.11
C GLU A 313 9.66 -3.22 36.65
N MET A 314 8.90 -3.77 35.69
CA MET A 314 9.04 -5.16 35.25
C MET A 314 10.16 -5.31 34.23
N SER A 315 10.92 -6.39 34.34
CA SER A 315 11.97 -6.72 33.36
C SER A 315 11.39 -6.96 31.96
N HIS A 316 12.08 -6.50 30.93
CA HIS A 316 11.73 -6.71 29.52
C HIS A 316 11.48 -8.18 29.15
N VAL A 317 12.09 -9.13 29.85
CA VAL A 317 11.93 -10.57 29.60
C VAL A 317 10.47 -11.06 29.70
N TYR A 318 9.63 -10.37 30.48
CA TYR A 318 8.19 -10.66 30.54
C TYR A 318 7.47 -10.19 29.27
N ALA A 319 7.80 -8.99 28.77
CA ALA A 319 7.27 -8.48 27.52
C ALA A 319 7.73 -9.33 26.33
N ASP A 320 9.01 -9.72 26.30
CA ASP A 320 9.56 -10.63 25.28
C ASP A 320 8.79 -11.96 25.25
N ALA A 321 8.47 -12.54 26.41
CA ALA A 321 7.72 -13.78 26.48
C ALA A 321 6.30 -13.64 25.89
N LEU A 322 5.60 -12.55 26.21
CA LEU A 322 4.26 -12.29 25.68
C LEU A 322 4.25 -12.06 24.17
N VAL A 323 5.21 -11.29 23.66
CA VAL A 323 5.31 -10.98 22.22
C VAL A 323 5.73 -12.21 21.42
N ASN A 324 6.71 -12.99 21.90
CA ASN A 324 7.18 -14.20 21.20
C ASN A 324 6.11 -15.28 21.05
N ASP A 325 5.17 -15.37 21.99
CA ASP A 325 4.07 -16.33 21.96
C ASP A 325 2.75 -15.70 21.47
N TYR A 326 2.75 -14.43 21.05
CA TYR A 326 1.54 -13.70 20.65
C TYR A 326 0.76 -14.44 19.56
N TYR A 327 1.42 -14.96 18.53
CA TYR A 327 0.78 -15.69 17.43
C TYR A 327 -0.07 -16.89 17.90
N LYS A 328 0.26 -17.50 19.05
CA LYS A 328 -0.48 -18.65 19.60
C LYS A 328 -1.80 -18.26 20.25
N TYR A 329 -1.92 -17.02 20.70
CA TYR A 329 -3.04 -16.52 21.49
C TYR A 329 -3.71 -15.28 20.88
N SER A 330 -3.23 -14.79 19.74
CA SER A 330 -3.74 -13.61 19.04
C SER A 330 -5.23 -13.70 18.74
N GLN A 331 -5.75 -14.91 18.48
CA GLN A 331 -7.19 -15.17 18.32
C GLN A 331 -8.06 -14.80 19.54
N TYR A 332 -7.47 -14.65 20.73
CA TYR A 332 -8.16 -14.23 21.95
C TYR A 332 -7.92 -12.75 22.26
N ILE A 333 -6.93 -12.12 21.63
CA ILE A 333 -6.41 -10.81 22.00
C ILE A 333 -6.80 -9.80 20.92
N THR A 334 -7.58 -8.81 21.34
CA THR A 334 -7.98 -7.68 20.48
C THR A 334 -6.94 -6.55 20.55
N ASP A 335 -6.31 -6.37 21.72
CA ASP A 335 -5.17 -5.47 21.86
C ASP A 335 -4.18 -5.96 22.93
N LEU A 336 -2.90 -5.73 22.68
CA LEU A 336 -1.81 -5.97 23.63
C LEU A 336 -1.04 -4.67 23.74
N ASN A 337 -1.18 -3.97 24.86
CA ASN A 337 -0.48 -2.73 25.13
C ASN A 337 0.64 -2.95 26.16
N ILE A 338 1.88 -2.82 25.71
CA ILE A 338 3.10 -2.85 26.52
C ILE A 338 3.70 -1.44 26.51
N SER A 339 3.64 -0.78 27.66
CA SER A 339 4.25 0.53 27.88
C SER A 339 5.68 0.35 28.35
N THR A 340 6.66 0.66 27.51
CA THR A 340 8.07 0.75 27.94
C THR A 340 8.33 2.09 28.62
N GLY A 341 9.19 2.10 29.65
CA GLY A 341 9.47 3.31 30.44
C GLY A 341 9.83 4.57 29.63
N ARG A 342 9.33 5.74 30.05
CA ARG A 342 9.52 7.01 29.30
C ARG A 342 10.95 7.57 29.37
N LYS A 343 11.46 7.90 28.16
CA LYS A 343 12.27 9.07 27.75
C LYS A 343 13.70 9.22 28.27
N GLY A 344 14.66 9.10 27.35
CA GLY A 344 15.92 9.84 27.43
C GLY A 344 15.72 11.34 27.13
N VAL A 345 16.63 12.19 27.61
CA VAL A 345 16.56 13.65 27.41
C VAL A 345 17.07 14.04 26.02
N ASP A 346 16.33 14.89 25.31
CA ASP A 346 16.81 15.57 24.10
C ASP A 346 18.05 16.40 24.45
N LEU A 347 19.16 16.13 23.77
CA LEU A 347 20.43 16.77 24.05
C LEU A 347 20.48 18.26 23.73
N TYR A 348 19.65 18.74 22.79
CA TYR A 348 19.54 20.18 22.55
C TYR A 348 18.85 20.90 23.72
N ASN A 349 18.10 20.16 24.53
CA ASN A 349 17.44 20.62 25.73
C ASN A 349 18.17 20.18 27.02
N ARG A 350 19.34 19.53 26.90
CA ARG A 350 20.15 19.14 28.07
C ARG A 350 20.80 20.40 28.65
N PRO A 351 20.56 20.73 29.95
CA PRO A 351 21.32 21.78 30.61
C PRO A 351 22.81 21.43 30.54
N GLU A 352 23.66 22.39 30.18
CA GLU A 352 25.12 22.21 30.28
C GLU A 352 25.45 21.67 31.69
N PHE A 353 26.29 20.63 31.75
CA PHE A 353 26.73 19.98 33.00
C PHE A 353 25.67 19.15 33.77
N SER A 354 24.58 18.68 33.15
CA SER A 354 23.66 17.73 33.79
C SER A 354 24.15 16.27 33.70
N ASN A 355 23.90 15.43 34.73
CA ASN A 355 24.19 13.99 34.73
C ASN A 355 23.05 13.13 34.14
N ILE A 356 22.14 13.72 33.35
CA ILE A 356 20.98 13.00 32.84
C ILE A 356 21.42 12.09 31.67
N PRO A 357 21.18 10.77 31.72
CA PRO A 357 21.55 9.86 30.65
C PRO A 357 20.84 10.23 29.34
N SER A 358 21.59 10.34 28.24
CA SER A 358 21.00 10.38 26.89
C SER A 358 20.62 8.96 26.44
N TYR A 359 19.76 8.82 25.43
CA TYR A 359 19.56 7.52 24.79
C TYR A 359 20.90 6.95 24.30
N ASP A 360 21.14 5.67 24.59
CA ASP A 360 22.21 4.88 23.98
C ASP A 360 21.92 4.58 22.49
N PHE A 361 20.68 4.79 22.05
CA PHE A 361 20.20 4.53 20.69
C PHE A 361 19.55 5.78 20.07
N THR A 362 19.67 5.99 18.77
CA THR A 362 18.99 7.06 18.03
C THR A 362 18.24 6.50 16.84
N ILE A 363 17.31 7.27 16.30
CA ILE A 363 16.68 6.98 15.01
C ILE A 363 17.42 7.74 13.91
N GLU A 364 17.71 7.02 12.84
CA GLU A 364 18.15 7.55 11.56
C GLU A 364 17.06 7.26 10.51
N LEU A 365 16.80 8.22 9.64
CA LEU A 365 15.95 7.98 8.48
C LEU A 365 16.84 7.43 7.36
N GLY A 366 16.53 6.22 6.88
CA GLY A 366 17.33 5.56 5.87
C GLY A 366 17.02 6.00 4.44
N GLY A 367 17.98 5.78 3.54
CA GLY A 367 17.78 5.85 2.09
C GLY A 367 17.11 7.14 1.60
N ASP A 368 16.09 6.96 0.74
CA ASP A 368 15.34 8.06 0.13
C ASP A 368 14.55 8.85 1.20
N LEU A 369 13.94 8.16 2.18
CA LEU A 369 13.18 8.80 3.26
C LEU A 369 14.04 9.86 4.00
N GLY A 370 15.28 9.50 4.35
CA GLY A 370 16.18 10.43 5.04
C GLY A 370 16.71 11.55 4.16
N SER A 371 17.06 11.25 2.92
CA SER A 371 17.58 12.26 1.97
C SER A 371 16.54 13.35 1.68
N GLU A 372 15.28 12.95 1.51
CA GLU A 372 14.17 13.82 1.17
C GLU A 372 13.68 14.62 2.36
N PHE A 373 13.57 13.98 3.53
CA PHE A 373 13.24 14.71 4.74
C PHE A 373 14.30 15.78 5.04
N VAL A 374 15.60 15.46 4.93
CA VAL A 374 16.66 16.46 5.11
C VAL A 374 16.57 17.61 4.10
N TYR A 375 16.19 17.33 2.85
CA TYR A 375 15.98 18.35 1.83
C TYR A 375 14.82 19.29 2.21
N CYS A 376 13.64 18.75 2.51
CA CYS A 376 12.45 19.52 2.89
C CYS A 376 12.67 20.33 4.18
N MET A 377 13.32 19.71 5.18
CA MET A 377 13.63 20.35 6.46
C MET A 377 14.55 21.57 6.32
N LYS A 378 15.52 21.52 5.38
CA LYS A 378 16.38 22.68 5.09
C LYS A 378 15.61 23.86 4.51
N GLU A 379 14.53 23.60 3.78
CA GLU A 379 13.69 24.64 3.18
C GLU A 379 12.67 25.21 4.17
N GLN A 380 12.15 24.38 5.08
CA GLN A 380 11.01 24.72 5.94
C GLN A 380 11.38 25.07 7.40
N GLY A 381 12.62 24.79 7.83
CA GLY A 381 13.09 25.15 9.18
C GLY A 381 12.40 24.39 10.32
N GLU A 382 11.77 23.26 10.00
CA GLU A 382 11.09 22.39 10.96
C GLU A 382 12.07 21.68 11.90
N LYS A 383 11.56 21.16 13.02
CA LYS A 383 12.35 20.45 14.03
C LYS A 383 12.35 18.94 13.76
N TRP A 384 13.53 18.34 13.80
CA TRP A 384 13.70 16.89 13.74
C TRP A 384 13.00 16.22 14.95
N PRO A 385 12.26 15.10 14.80
CA PRO A 385 11.75 14.39 15.96
C PRO A 385 12.91 13.83 16.78
N CYS A 386 13.08 14.36 17.99
CA CYS A 386 14.22 14.03 18.85
C CYS A 386 14.05 12.70 19.61
N PHE A 387 12.86 12.08 19.57
CA PHE A 387 12.52 10.93 20.39
C PHE A 387 12.05 9.73 19.58
N HIS A 388 12.20 8.56 20.18
CA HIS A 388 11.52 7.35 19.75
C HIS A 388 10.97 6.59 20.95
N GLN A 389 9.90 5.83 20.71
CA GLN A 389 9.23 5.04 21.72
C GLN A 389 8.81 3.69 21.14
N ALA A 390 9.07 2.62 21.90
CA ALA A 390 8.56 1.31 21.57
C ALA A 390 7.09 1.18 21.94
N VAL A 391 6.30 0.63 21.03
CA VAL A 391 4.87 0.38 21.20
C VAL A 391 4.51 -1.02 20.71
N THR A 392 3.43 -1.57 21.25
CA THR A 392 2.77 -2.76 20.69
C THR A 392 1.34 -2.44 20.22
N SER A 393 0.86 -1.21 20.46
CA SER A 393 -0.51 -0.81 20.17
C SER A 393 -0.62 0.68 19.87
N ILE A 394 -1.57 1.03 19.01
CA ILE A 394 -1.98 2.42 18.77
C ILE A 394 -2.56 3.10 20.02
N THR A 395 -3.19 2.34 20.93
CA THR A 395 -3.73 2.85 22.19
C THR A 395 -2.66 3.54 23.03
N GLU A 396 -1.41 3.05 22.94
CA GLU A 396 -0.26 3.68 23.60
C GLU A 396 0.11 5.02 22.96
N ILE A 397 0.06 5.09 21.62
CA ILE A 397 0.29 6.32 20.86
C ILE A 397 -0.78 7.35 21.24
N GLU A 398 -2.05 6.99 21.22
CA GLU A 398 -3.17 7.88 21.57
C GLU A 398 -3.13 8.36 23.02
N ARG A 399 -2.67 7.50 23.94
CA ARG A 399 -2.44 7.88 25.35
C ARG A 399 -1.30 8.88 25.48
N MET A 400 -0.25 8.72 24.66
CA MET A 400 0.91 9.61 24.66
C MET A 400 0.69 10.91 23.89
N LYS A 401 -0.14 10.87 22.85
CA LYS A 401 -0.46 11.93 21.90
C LYS A 401 -1.97 12.15 21.88
N LYS A 402 -2.45 12.93 22.84
CA LYS A 402 -3.89 13.00 23.15
C LYS A 402 -4.67 13.51 21.94
N GLY A 403 -5.65 12.72 21.49
CA GLY A 403 -6.50 13.09 20.37
C GLY A 403 -5.80 13.05 19.00
N CYS A 404 -4.63 12.40 18.90
CA CYS A 404 -4.04 12.14 17.60
C CYS A 404 -4.93 11.23 16.76
N GLU A 405 -4.82 11.38 15.44
CA GLU A 405 -5.38 10.46 14.47
C GLU A 405 -4.24 9.65 13.84
N ILE A 406 -4.43 8.34 13.64
CA ILE A 406 -3.44 7.46 13.03
C ILE A 406 -3.94 7.02 11.66
N THR A 407 -3.12 7.24 10.65
CA THR A 407 -3.36 6.80 9.28
C THR A 407 -2.42 5.67 8.95
N PHE A 408 -2.99 4.50 8.64
CA PHE A 408 -2.22 3.35 8.15
C PHE A 408 -1.98 3.42 6.64
N TYR A 409 -0.84 2.88 6.24
CA TYR A 409 -0.54 2.54 4.86
C TYR A 409 -1.14 1.18 4.52
N THR A 410 -1.51 1.03 3.25
CA THR A 410 -2.05 -0.18 2.64
C THR A 410 -3.09 -0.88 3.54
N ASP A 411 -2.94 -2.18 3.68
CA ASP A 411 -3.69 -3.12 4.48
C ASP A 411 -3.10 -3.32 5.90
N TYR A 412 -2.19 -2.46 6.36
CA TYR A 412 -1.67 -2.54 7.73
C TYR A 412 -2.72 -2.11 8.77
N THR A 413 -2.67 -2.69 9.96
CA THR A 413 -3.59 -2.43 11.08
C THR A 413 -2.83 -2.38 12.41
N ASN A 414 -3.52 -2.06 13.50
CA ASN A 414 -2.94 -2.13 14.84
C ASN A 414 -2.41 -3.53 15.18
N LYS A 415 -2.92 -4.60 14.57
CA LYS A 415 -2.43 -5.98 14.79
C LYS A 415 -0.97 -6.15 14.36
N ASP A 416 -0.55 -5.42 13.32
CA ASP A 416 0.82 -5.48 12.79
C ASP A 416 1.85 -4.86 13.76
N LEU A 417 1.43 -4.03 14.72
CA LEU A 417 2.35 -3.47 15.72
C LEU A 417 2.90 -4.50 16.72
N LYS A 418 2.31 -5.71 16.77
CA LYS A 418 2.71 -6.79 17.68
C LYS A 418 3.70 -7.76 17.02
N GLU A 419 3.49 -8.05 15.73
CA GLU A 419 4.24 -9.06 14.99
C GLU A 419 4.50 -8.60 13.56
N ILE A 420 5.74 -8.72 13.11
CA ILE A 420 6.13 -8.40 11.74
C ILE A 420 5.60 -9.47 10.78
N ARG A 421 5.02 -9.04 9.66
CA ARG A 421 4.63 -9.96 8.58
C ARG A 421 5.87 -10.59 7.97
N ARG A 422 5.77 -11.88 7.67
CA ARG A 422 6.90 -12.66 7.12
C ARG A 422 7.49 -12.04 5.85
N ASP A 423 6.65 -11.48 4.99
CA ASP A 423 7.07 -10.89 3.70
C ASP A 423 7.80 -9.56 3.85
N ASP A 424 7.59 -8.86 4.97
CA ASP A 424 8.28 -7.60 5.28
C ASP A 424 9.59 -7.84 6.04
N PHE A 425 9.73 -9.00 6.69
CA PHE A 425 10.95 -9.36 7.39
C PHE A 425 12.11 -9.51 6.41
N LYS A 426 13.19 -8.78 6.67
CA LYS A 426 14.42 -8.86 5.86
C LYS A 426 15.60 -9.08 6.79
N GLU A 427 16.34 -10.16 6.57
CA GLU A 427 17.61 -10.35 7.29
C GLU A 427 18.64 -9.30 6.86
N SER A 428 19.49 -8.89 7.79
CA SER A 428 20.64 -8.04 7.49
C SER A 428 21.58 -8.75 6.51
N GLY A 429 22.04 -8.05 5.47
CA GLY A 429 22.91 -8.65 4.45
C GLY A 429 23.93 -7.66 3.87
N LEU A 430 24.90 -8.17 3.08
CA LEU A 430 25.97 -7.38 2.46
C LEU A 430 25.49 -6.19 1.61
N HIS A 431 24.23 -6.24 1.14
CA HIS A 431 23.58 -5.19 0.34
C HIS A 431 22.35 -4.58 1.01
N MET A 432 21.99 -5.03 2.22
CA MET A 432 20.82 -4.55 2.97
C MET A 432 21.25 -4.10 4.36
N GLU A 433 21.28 -2.79 4.48
CA GLU A 433 21.46 -2.02 5.69
C GLU A 433 20.49 -2.46 6.82
N GLY A 434 21.00 -3.04 7.92
CA GLY A 434 20.28 -3.25 9.20
C GLY A 434 19.21 -4.35 9.28
N GLY A 435 18.73 -4.90 8.16
CA GLY A 435 17.56 -5.79 8.15
C GLY A 435 16.27 -5.10 8.62
N ILE A 436 15.10 -5.63 8.24
CA ILE A 436 13.79 -5.12 8.69
C ILE A 436 13.23 -6.12 9.72
N LYS A 437 13.06 -5.66 10.96
CA LYS A 437 12.58 -6.49 12.08
C LYS A 437 11.32 -5.97 12.76
N GLY A 438 10.84 -4.81 12.37
CA GLY A 438 9.64 -4.21 12.95
C GLY A 438 9.03 -3.15 12.04
N TYR A 439 8.08 -2.41 12.61
CA TYR A 439 7.37 -1.34 11.94
C TYR A 439 7.48 -0.01 12.67
N ALA A 440 7.16 1.08 11.97
CA ALA A 440 7.16 2.43 12.51
C ALA A 440 5.89 3.20 12.15
N ILE A 441 5.44 4.04 13.09
CA ILE A 441 4.45 5.10 12.89
C ILE A 441 5.19 6.43 13.06
N ILE A 442 5.23 7.22 11.99
CA ILE A 442 5.99 8.49 11.93
C ILE A 442 5.06 9.70 12.16
N PRO A 443 5.61 10.86 12.51
CA PRO A 443 4.85 12.11 12.44
C PRO A 443 4.34 12.42 11.03
N ALA A 444 3.17 13.05 10.93
CA ALA A 444 2.62 13.53 9.64
C ALA A 444 3.59 14.45 8.89
N THR A 445 4.37 15.29 9.59
CA THR A 445 5.38 16.15 8.97
C THR A 445 6.46 15.36 8.19
N ILE A 446 6.84 14.16 8.64
CA ILE A 446 7.75 13.29 7.88
C ILE A 446 7.04 12.71 6.66
N HIS A 447 5.78 12.29 6.80
CA HIS A 447 4.99 11.78 5.67
C HIS A 447 4.82 12.85 4.59
N GLU A 448 4.40 14.07 4.97
CA GLU A 448 4.22 15.22 4.08
C GLU A 448 5.52 15.59 3.37
N ALA A 449 6.64 15.60 4.08
CA ALA A 449 7.95 15.87 3.49
C ALA A 449 8.39 14.83 2.44
N THR A 450 7.76 13.65 2.43
CA THR A 450 8.10 12.52 1.54
C THR A 450 6.98 12.16 0.56
N CYS A 451 5.87 12.91 0.54
CA CYS A 451 4.70 12.66 -0.30
C CYS A 451 4.99 12.73 -1.82
N ASN A 452 6.08 13.40 -2.22
CA ASN A 452 6.48 13.51 -3.62
C ASN A 452 7.18 12.24 -4.15
N HIS A 453 7.59 11.32 -3.25
CA HIS A 453 8.11 10.01 -3.65
C HIS A 453 7.00 8.99 -3.77
N ARG A 454 7.08 8.22 -4.85
CA ARG A 454 5.96 7.43 -5.38
C ARG A 454 5.90 5.99 -4.86
N SER A 455 6.66 5.63 -3.82
CA SER A 455 6.59 4.29 -3.25
C SER A 455 6.97 4.30 -1.78
N ILE A 456 6.10 3.72 -0.95
CA ILE A 456 6.35 3.54 0.49
C ILE A 456 7.27 2.35 0.78
N ASP A 457 7.60 1.51 -0.20
CA ASP A 457 8.37 0.26 0.01
C ASP A 457 9.81 0.52 0.50
N TYR A 458 10.29 1.75 0.31
CA TYR A 458 11.61 2.20 0.74
C TYR A 458 11.57 3.07 2.00
N HIS A 459 10.39 3.29 2.59
CA HIS A 459 10.25 4.07 3.81
C HIS A 459 10.66 3.21 5.01
N VAL A 460 11.92 3.32 5.41
CA VAL A 460 12.51 2.59 6.54
C VAL A 460 13.20 3.57 7.48
N VAL A 461 12.91 3.43 8.77
CA VAL A 461 13.65 4.11 9.85
C VAL A 461 14.56 3.10 10.53
N TYR A 462 15.74 3.54 10.96
CA TYR A 462 16.75 2.69 11.57
C TYR A 462 17.00 3.11 13.00
N MET A 463 16.89 2.18 13.93
CA MET A 463 17.46 2.33 15.28
C MET A 463 18.93 1.96 15.22
N VAL A 464 19.81 2.83 15.74
CA VAL A 464 21.27 2.61 15.77
C VAL A 464 21.88 2.98 17.11
N GLU A 465 22.97 2.32 17.48
CA GLU A 465 23.77 2.68 18.66
C GLU A 465 24.47 4.03 18.46
N ARG A 466 24.31 4.93 19.42
CA ARG A 466 24.77 6.31 19.31
C ARG A 466 26.29 6.41 19.40
N GLY A 467 26.90 7.23 18.53
CA GLY A 467 28.34 7.50 18.54
C GLY A 467 29.20 6.38 17.95
N LYS A 468 28.57 5.33 17.40
CA LYS A 468 29.23 4.29 16.63
C LYS A 468 29.26 4.69 15.15
N ALA A 469 30.32 4.29 14.45
CA ALA A 469 30.36 4.48 13.00
C ALA A 469 29.25 3.63 12.35
N ILE A 470 28.64 4.15 11.29
CA ILE A 470 27.62 3.42 10.53
C ILE A 470 28.25 2.14 9.97
N ASP A 471 27.85 1.01 10.52
CA ASP A 471 28.21 -0.33 10.05
C ASP A 471 26.91 -1.05 9.66
N PRO A 472 26.68 -1.31 8.35
CA PRO A 472 25.50 -2.03 7.87
C PRO A 472 25.33 -3.44 8.46
N LEU A 473 26.42 -4.04 8.96
CA LEU A 473 26.45 -5.36 9.57
C LEU A 473 26.34 -5.31 11.09
N ASP A 474 26.15 -4.13 11.68
CA ASP A 474 25.93 -4.00 13.11
C ASP A 474 24.61 -4.68 13.50
N PRO A 475 24.62 -5.74 14.33
CA PRO A 475 23.39 -6.42 14.74
C PRO A 475 22.43 -5.51 15.52
N LEU A 476 22.93 -4.38 16.02
CA LEU A 476 22.15 -3.36 16.74
C LEU A 476 21.67 -2.22 15.85
N ARG A 477 21.96 -2.27 14.55
CA ARG A 477 21.29 -1.46 13.55
C ARG A 477 20.05 -2.21 13.10
N VAL A 478 18.88 -1.75 13.50
CA VAL A 478 17.61 -2.45 13.26
C VAL A 478 16.69 -1.56 12.43
N GLY A 479 16.22 -2.06 11.29
CA GLY A 479 15.27 -1.37 10.43
C GLY A 479 13.82 -1.62 10.80
N PHE A 480 13.01 -0.57 10.67
CA PHE A 480 11.57 -0.56 10.88
C PHE A 480 10.89 0.01 9.64
N LYS A 481 10.06 -0.79 8.97
CA LYS A 481 9.29 -0.32 7.80
C LYS A 481 8.19 0.63 8.28
N VAL A 482 8.05 1.78 7.64
CA VAL A 482 6.99 2.73 7.98
C VAL A 482 5.66 2.18 7.45
N ILE A 483 4.69 2.02 8.35
CA ILE A 483 3.35 1.48 8.02
C ILE A 483 2.22 2.47 8.27
N GLY A 484 2.55 3.70 8.66
CA GLY A 484 1.58 4.74 8.92
C GLY A 484 2.20 5.99 9.51
N TYR A 485 1.36 7.00 9.70
CA TYR A 485 1.71 8.22 10.39
C TYR A 485 0.63 8.64 11.38
N TYR A 486 0.98 9.53 12.30
CA TYR A 486 0.03 10.18 13.20
C TYR A 486 -0.05 11.68 12.95
N GLU A 487 -1.27 12.21 13.02
CA GLU A 487 -1.60 13.64 12.99
C GLU A 487 -2.08 14.06 14.37
N LEU A 488 -1.61 15.21 14.86
CA LEU A 488 -2.13 15.79 16.09
C LEU A 488 -3.45 16.52 15.80
N SER A 489 -4.44 16.41 16.69
CA SER A 489 -5.71 17.12 16.49
C SER A 489 -5.46 18.62 16.33
N GLU A 490 -6.06 19.23 15.29
CA GLU A 490 -5.91 20.67 15.03
C GLU A 490 -6.14 21.47 16.31
N GLY A 491 -5.04 22.03 16.78
CA GLY A 491 -5.02 22.97 17.86
C GLY A 491 -5.52 24.35 17.45
N THR A 492 -5.98 25.15 18.41
CA THR A 492 -6.23 26.57 18.14
C THR A 492 -4.86 27.23 17.95
N LYS A 493 -4.51 27.65 16.73
CA LYS A 493 -3.24 28.33 16.44
C LYS A 493 -3.21 29.70 17.13
N GLU A 494 -2.62 29.80 18.32
CA GLU A 494 -2.28 31.09 18.93
C GLU A 494 -0.84 31.48 18.55
N GLN A 495 -0.70 32.48 17.68
CA GLN A 495 0.60 33.11 17.44
C GLN A 495 1.03 33.89 18.69
N VAL A 496 1.97 33.34 19.45
CA VAL A 496 2.64 34.09 20.53
C VAL A 496 3.75 34.95 19.90
N THR A 497 3.55 36.27 19.91
CA THR A 497 4.43 37.26 19.24
C THR A 497 5.81 37.47 19.88
N ASP A 498 6.13 36.82 21.00
CA ASP A 498 7.46 36.88 21.60
C ASP A 498 8.31 35.69 21.10
N ASN A 499 9.26 35.99 20.21
CA ASN A 499 10.37 35.13 19.71
C ASN A 499 10.19 34.37 18.38
N LYS A 500 9.26 34.73 17.48
CA LYS A 500 9.10 34.08 16.16
C LYS A 500 8.91 32.53 16.23
N LYS A 501 8.37 31.99 17.33
CA LYS A 501 7.98 30.58 17.45
C LYS A 501 6.47 30.48 17.34
N VAL A 502 5.97 29.77 16.32
CA VAL A 502 4.58 29.31 16.29
C VAL A 502 4.51 28.11 17.22
N ARG A 503 3.62 28.15 18.22
CA ARG A 503 3.30 27.02 19.10
C ARG A 503 1.86 26.63 18.80
N GLU A 504 1.63 25.36 18.53
CA GLU A 504 0.28 24.83 18.32
C GLU A 504 -0.17 24.17 19.62
N TYR A 505 -1.35 24.57 20.10
CA TYR A 505 -1.95 24.08 21.34
C TYR A 505 -3.20 23.31 20.99
N ASP A 506 -3.35 22.09 21.51
CA ASP A 506 -4.63 21.40 21.41
C ASP A 506 -5.77 22.23 22.05
N LYS A 507 -7.00 21.80 21.80
CA LYS A 507 -8.25 22.39 22.34
C LYS A 507 -8.32 22.44 23.88
N ASP A 508 -7.43 21.73 24.57
CA ASP A 508 -7.30 21.65 26.02
C ASP A 508 -6.08 22.43 26.56
N GLY A 509 -5.30 23.10 25.70
CA GLY A 509 -4.11 23.88 26.07
C GLY A 509 -2.83 23.08 26.23
N ASN A 510 -2.76 21.82 25.77
CA ASN A 510 -1.53 21.03 25.79
C ASN A 510 -0.69 21.30 24.53
N GLU A 511 0.59 21.57 24.74
CA GLU A 511 1.62 21.67 23.70
C GLU A 511 2.09 20.25 23.41
N ASP A 512 1.46 19.58 22.43
CA ASP A 512 1.94 18.30 21.91
C ASP A 512 2.68 18.57 20.59
N GLU A 513 3.88 18.03 20.45
CA GLU A 513 4.75 18.27 19.29
C GLU A 513 4.92 16.99 18.46
N TYR A 514 5.22 17.14 17.17
CA TYR A 514 5.68 16.07 16.28
C TYR A 514 7.12 15.64 16.61
N ASP A 515 7.36 15.22 17.86
CA ASP A 515 8.69 15.01 18.44
C ASP A 515 9.13 13.55 18.52
N THR A 516 8.21 12.61 18.27
CA THR A 516 8.40 11.18 18.54
C THR A 516 8.12 10.33 17.30
N ILE A 517 9.02 9.40 16.98
CA ILE A 517 8.77 8.28 16.07
C ILE A 517 8.42 7.04 16.90
N PHE A 518 7.27 6.43 16.65
CA PHE A 518 6.88 5.20 17.33
C PHE A 518 7.37 4.00 16.53
N ILE A 519 8.02 3.05 17.19
CA ILE A 519 8.52 1.82 16.59
C ILE A 519 7.97 0.61 17.34
N THR A 520 7.81 -0.52 16.66
CA THR A 520 7.33 -1.73 17.33
C THR A 520 8.29 -2.21 18.41
N TYR A 521 7.74 -2.77 19.50
CA TYR A 521 8.56 -3.42 20.54
C TYR A 521 9.42 -4.55 19.95
N THR A 522 8.83 -5.35 19.06
CA THR A 522 9.56 -6.31 18.22
C THR A 522 10.58 -5.57 17.37
N GLY A 523 11.85 -5.98 17.46
CA GLY A 523 12.98 -5.32 16.83
C GLY A 523 13.63 -4.26 17.73
N HIS A 524 12.85 -3.46 18.46
CA HIS A 524 13.42 -2.53 19.45
C HIS A 524 14.06 -3.27 20.63
N ASN A 525 13.47 -4.38 21.07
CA ASN A 525 13.96 -5.19 22.19
C ASN A 525 15.33 -5.85 21.95
N GLU A 526 15.82 -5.91 20.71
CA GLU A 526 17.18 -6.35 20.36
C GLU A 526 18.28 -5.58 21.12
N LYS A 527 17.98 -4.34 21.51
CA LYS A 527 18.91 -3.51 22.30
C LYS A 527 19.25 -4.11 23.66
N TYR A 528 18.38 -4.95 24.25
CA TYR A 528 18.57 -5.48 25.61
C TYR A 528 19.72 -6.50 25.74
N ILE A 529 20.36 -6.88 24.62
CA ILE A 529 21.65 -7.57 24.62
C ILE A 529 22.73 -6.70 25.30
N LYS A 530 22.58 -5.37 25.27
CA LYS A 530 23.49 -4.42 25.92
C LYS A 530 23.19 -4.26 27.40
N GLN A 531 24.24 -4.37 28.21
CA GLN A 531 24.14 -4.26 29.66
C GLN A 531 23.65 -2.88 30.15
N SER A 532 23.91 -1.81 29.39
CA SER A 532 23.52 -0.44 29.77
C SER A 532 22.00 -0.20 29.76
N VAL A 533 21.28 -0.88 28.86
CA VAL A 533 19.82 -0.77 28.70
C VAL A 533 19.05 -1.99 29.21
N LYS A 534 19.76 -3.04 29.65
CA LYS A 534 19.15 -4.29 30.15
C LYS A 534 18.22 -4.10 31.36
N ASN A 535 18.42 -3.03 32.11
CA ASN A 535 17.62 -2.67 33.29
C ASN A 535 16.51 -1.65 33.00
N GLU A 536 16.30 -1.28 31.73
CA GLU A 536 15.06 -0.60 31.36
C GLU A 536 13.86 -1.50 31.70
N HIS A 537 12.77 -0.88 32.12
CA HIS A 537 11.62 -1.58 32.65
C HIS A 537 10.35 -1.29 31.87
N ILE A 538 9.45 -2.26 31.93
CA ILE A 538 8.06 -2.16 31.49
C ILE A 538 7.27 -1.44 32.59
N GLU A 539 6.57 -0.38 32.22
CA GLU A 539 5.76 0.45 33.11
C GLU A 539 4.35 -0.11 33.26
N ALA A 540 3.78 -0.69 32.20
CA ALA A 540 2.45 -1.27 32.22
C ALA A 540 2.30 -2.35 31.14
N ILE A 541 1.46 -3.35 31.43
CA ILE A 541 0.97 -4.33 30.46
C ILE A 541 -0.54 -4.42 30.62
N THR A 542 -1.26 -4.19 29.53
CA THR A 542 -2.72 -4.38 29.44
C THR A 542 -3.03 -5.26 28.24
N ILE A 543 -3.93 -6.22 28.42
CA ILE A 543 -4.41 -7.11 27.35
C ILE A 543 -5.92 -6.96 27.28
N GLU A 544 -6.43 -6.62 26.09
CA GLU A 544 -7.86 -6.52 25.81
C GLU A 544 -8.32 -7.76 25.05
N THR A 545 -9.41 -8.37 25.50
CA THR A 545 -10.04 -9.52 24.84
C THR A 545 -11.53 -9.28 24.66
N ARG A 546 -12.17 -10.01 23.74
CA ARG A 546 -13.63 -9.98 23.62
C ARG A 546 -14.28 -10.69 24.80
N SER A 547 -15.35 -10.13 25.35
CA SER A 547 -16.08 -10.75 26.47
C SER A 547 -16.85 -12.01 26.07
N ASP A 548 -17.16 -12.16 24.77
CA ASP A 548 -17.93 -13.28 24.20
C ASP A 548 -17.07 -14.48 23.79
N VAL A 549 -15.74 -14.40 23.96
CA VAL A 549 -14.80 -15.48 23.65
C VAL A 549 -14.33 -16.16 24.94
N ASP A 550 -14.27 -17.51 24.93
CA ASP A 550 -13.66 -18.26 26.03
C ASP A 550 -12.14 -18.08 26.04
N ILE A 551 -11.65 -17.31 27.01
CA ILE A 551 -10.23 -16.98 27.19
C ILE A 551 -9.51 -17.94 28.15
N SER A 552 -10.09 -19.09 28.50
CA SER A 552 -9.52 -20.02 29.49
C SER A 552 -8.08 -20.47 29.15
N GLU A 553 -7.79 -20.71 27.87
CA GLU A 553 -6.42 -21.06 27.44
C GLU A 553 -5.46 -19.88 27.55
N LEU A 554 -5.90 -18.65 27.27
CA LEU A 554 -5.09 -17.44 27.50
C LEU A 554 -4.82 -17.25 29.01
N ILE A 555 -5.82 -17.44 29.87
CA ILE A 555 -5.64 -17.36 31.32
C ILE A 555 -4.63 -18.40 31.81
N LYS A 556 -4.74 -19.64 31.34
CA LYS A 556 -3.80 -20.71 31.66
C LYS A 556 -2.38 -20.38 31.19
N TYR A 557 -2.24 -19.72 30.04
CA TYR A 557 -0.96 -19.21 29.56
C TYR A 557 -0.40 -18.13 30.48
N LEU A 558 -1.20 -17.11 30.83
CA LEU A 558 -0.76 -16.03 31.72
C LEU A 558 -0.36 -16.54 33.12
N LYS A 559 -1.02 -17.58 33.63
CA LYS A 559 -0.67 -18.27 34.90
C LYS A 559 0.75 -18.85 34.92
N LYS A 560 1.44 -18.94 33.78
CA LYS A 560 2.85 -19.37 33.70
C LYS A 560 3.84 -18.28 34.12
N TYR A 561 3.43 -17.01 34.05
CA TYR A 561 4.27 -15.84 34.27
C TYR A 561 3.78 -14.96 35.42
N PHE A 562 2.45 -14.91 35.60
CA PHE A 562 1.75 -14.02 36.51
C PHE A 562 0.77 -14.82 37.39
N ALA A 563 0.72 -14.51 38.68
CA ALA A 563 -0.25 -15.14 39.57
C ALA A 563 -1.65 -14.53 39.35
N PRO A 564 -2.76 -15.27 39.47
CA PRO A 564 -4.09 -14.66 39.57
C PRO A 564 -4.16 -13.80 40.83
N SER A 565 -4.72 -12.59 40.74
CA SER A 565 -4.71 -11.63 41.85
C SER A 565 -5.39 -12.15 43.13
N ASP A 566 -6.38 -13.03 42.99
CA ASP A 566 -7.11 -13.70 44.08
C ASP A 566 -6.42 -14.98 44.61
N GLU A 567 -5.42 -15.50 43.90
CA GLU A 567 -4.69 -16.74 44.24
C GLU A 567 -3.22 -16.50 44.61
N THR A 568 -2.77 -15.24 44.72
CA THR A 568 -1.34 -14.86 44.91
C THR A 568 -0.62 -15.61 46.04
N ALA A 569 -1.31 -15.90 47.15
CA ALA A 569 -0.73 -16.62 48.29
C ALA A 569 -0.18 -18.00 47.94
N GLY A 570 -0.76 -18.69 46.95
CA GLY A 570 -0.30 -20.01 46.49
C GLY A 570 0.98 -19.97 45.66
N TYR A 571 1.40 -18.78 45.20
CA TYR A 571 2.54 -18.57 44.32
C TYR A 571 3.77 -17.99 45.04
N ILE A 572 3.62 -17.54 46.28
CA ILE A 572 4.72 -16.93 47.07
C ILE A 572 5.87 -17.94 47.23
N GLY A 573 7.09 -17.51 46.89
CA GLY A 573 8.31 -18.34 47.00
C GLY A 573 8.45 -19.41 45.91
N SER A 574 7.54 -19.44 44.93
CA SER A 574 7.64 -20.28 43.74
C SER A 574 8.25 -19.51 42.57
N LYS A 575 8.73 -20.25 41.56
CA LYS A 575 9.29 -19.69 40.33
C LYS A 575 8.32 -19.85 39.17
N ASN A 576 8.27 -18.85 38.30
CA ASN A 576 7.51 -18.85 37.06
C ASN A 576 8.29 -19.54 35.91
N GLU A 577 7.70 -19.63 34.71
CA GLU A 577 8.35 -20.29 33.56
C GLU A 577 9.62 -19.56 33.06
N LEU A 578 9.86 -18.32 33.49
CA LEU A 578 11.11 -17.58 33.23
C LEU A 578 12.21 -17.91 34.25
N GLY A 579 11.93 -18.76 35.24
CA GLY A 579 12.84 -19.08 36.34
C GLY A 579 12.99 -17.97 37.40
N LEU A 580 12.14 -16.95 37.33
CA LEU A 580 12.05 -15.80 38.23
C LEU A 580 10.99 -16.08 39.31
N GLU A 581 11.10 -15.41 40.46
CA GLU A 581 10.04 -15.50 41.47
C GLU A 581 8.74 -14.86 40.96
N TYR A 582 7.59 -15.37 41.40
CA TYR A 582 6.32 -14.70 41.15
C TYR A 582 6.26 -13.36 41.90
N GLU A 583 6.54 -12.28 41.19
CA GLU A 583 6.47 -10.89 41.69
C GLU A 583 5.22 -10.15 41.21
N TYR A 584 4.58 -10.65 40.15
CA TYR A 584 3.51 -9.99 39.42
C TYR A 584 2.25 -10.86 39.37
N CYS A 585 1.11 -10.19 39.36
CA CYS A 585 -0.21 -10.80 39.24
C CYS A 585 -1.03 -10.17 38.12
N PHE A 586 -2.10 -10.85 37.70
CA PHE A 586 -3.07 -10.33 36.75
C PHE A 586 -4.48 -10.29 37.35
N THR A 587 -5.24 -9.29 36.94
CA THR A 587 -6.67 -9.15 37.24
C THR A 587 -7.46 -9.05 35.94
N VAL A 588 -8.59 -9.75 35.87
CA VAL A 588 -9.53 -9.68 34.74
C VAL A 588 -10.72 -8.84 35.16
N THR A 589 -10.98 -7.76 34.42
CA THR A 589 -12.13 -6.87 34.65
C THR A 589 -13.03 -6.88 33.43
N ASN A 590 -14.32 -7.12 33.63
CA ASN A 590 -15.31 -7.04 32.55
C ASN A 590 -15.76 -5.59 32.43
N ASN A 591 -15.46 -4.95 31.30
CA ASN A 591 -16.03 -3.65 30.98
C ASN A 591 -17.35 -3.87 30.23
N MET A 592 -18.46 -3.72 30.95
CA MET A 592 -19.75 -3.43 30.31
C MET A 592 -19.70 -1.97 29.86
N GLN A 593 -19.48 -1.72 28.56
CA GLN A 593 -19.53 -0.37 28.00
C GLN A 593 -20.97 0.12 27.81
#